data_AF-A0A7C5HZK2-F1
#
_entry.id   AF-A0A7C5HZK2-F1
#
_cell.length_a   1.000
_cell.length_b   1.000
_cell.length_c   1.000
_cell.angle_alpha   90.00
_cell.angle_beta   90.00
_cell.angle_gamma   90.00
#
_symmetry.space_group_name_H-M   'P 1'
#
loop_
_entity.id
_entity.type
_entity.pdbx_description
1 polymer ?
#
loop_
_entity_poly.entity_id
_entity_poly.type
_entity_poly.pdbx_seq_one_letter_code
_entity_poly.pdbx_strand_id
1 'polypeptide(L)'
;SKFFVDSCDVNSERFKRNIISITGEIDIVSEHKADIKYPIVSAASILAKVKRDKFIKDIGYDLGSGYPSDKKTVSFLKNWYREKKDFPDFVRESWDTIKKIKENTKQQQLI
;
A
#
# COMPACT_ATOMS: atom_id res chain seq x y z
N SER A 1 -18.64 0.96 -22.04
CA SER A 1 -18.58 2.16 -21.18
C SER A 1 -17.16 2.66 -21.14
N LYS A 2 -16.93 3.96 -20.96
CA LYS A 2 -15.58 4.55 -20.88
C LYS A 2 -15.09 4.60 -19.44
N PHE A 3 -13.88 4.11 -19.19
CA PHE A 3 -13.27 4.04 -17.86
C PHE A 3 -12.06 4.97 -17.77
N PHE A 4 -11.92 5.65 -16.63
CA PHE A 4 -10.80 6.54 -16.34
C PHE A 4 -10.03 5.99 -15.13
N VAL A 5 -8.72 5.85 -15.27
CA VAL A 5 -7.89 5.23 -14.26
C VAL A 5 -6.64 6.06 -14.00
N ASP A 6 -6.32 6.27 -12.72
CA ASP A 6 -5.05 6.87 -12.30
C ASP A 6 -3.94 5.82 -12.31
N SER A 7 -2.93 6.04 -13.15
CA SER A 7 -1.83 5.09 -13.33
C SER A 7 -0.83 5.17 -12.18
N CYS A 8 -0.78 4.10 -11.39
CA CYS A 8 0.25 3.90 -10.36
C CYS A 8 1.54 3.25 -10.91
N ASP A 9 1.50 2.75 -12.14
CA ASP A 9 2.69 2.28 -12.86
C ASP A 9 3.38 3.46 -13.54
N VAL A 10 4.72 3.47 -13.59
CA VAL A 10 5.57 4.43 -14.35
C VAL A 10 5.22 4.51 -15.84
N ASN A 11 4.62 3.47 -16.42
CA ASN A 11 4.14 3.46 -17.80
C ASN A 11 2.61 3.27 -17.81
N SER A 12 1.89 4.36 -18.08
CA SER A 12 0.42 4.37 -18.08
C SER A 12 -0.21 3.46 -19.14
N GLU A 13 0.45 3.28 -20.29
CA GLU A 13 0.02 2.36 -21.34
C GLU A 13 0.21 0.90 -20.94
N ARG A 14 1.29 0.57 -20.22
CA ARG A 14 1.46 -0.77 -19.64
C ARG A 14 0.37 -1.04 -18.62
N PHE A 15 0.06 -0.07 -17.76
CA PHE A 15 -1.00 -0.21 -16.77
C PHE A 15 -2.37 -0.46 -17.44
N LYS A 16 -2.68 0.32 -18.47
CA LYS A 16 -3.88 0.12 -19.31
C LYS A 16 -3.92 -1.29 -19.84
N ARG A 17 -2.88 -1.75 -20.55
CA ARG A 17 -2.84 -3.11 -21.14
C ARG A 17 -3.05 -4.20 -20.09
N ASN A 18 -2.46 -4.04 -18.91
CA ASN A 18 -2.65 -4.99 -17.81
C ASN A 18 -4.13 -5.05 -17.36
N ILE A 19 -4.79 -3.91 -17.21
CA ILE A 19 -6.22 -3.86 -16.85
C ILE A 19 -7.08 -4.51 -17.95
N ILE A 20 -6.82 -4.19 -19.23
CA ILE A 20 -7.52 -4.80 -20.37
C ILE A 20 -7.36 -6.33 -20.33
N SER A 21 -6.14 -6.83 -20.10
CA SER A 21 -5.87 -8.28 -20.06
C SER A 21 -6.62 -9.03 -18.96
N ILE A 22 -6.94 -8.35 -17.84
CA ILE A 22 -7.62 -8.94 -16.69
C ILE A 22 -9.15 -8.81 -16.81
N THR A 23 -9.63 -7.68 -17.34
CA THR A 23 -11.06 -7.32 -17.29
C THR A 23 -11.80 -7.52 -18.61
N GLY A 24 -11.08 -7.56 -19.74
CA GLY A 24 -11.68 -7.53 -21.08
C GLY A 24 -12.22 -6.16 -21.50
N GLU A 25 -12.13 -5.13 -20.65
CA GLU A 25 -12.62 -3.79 -20.95
C GLU A 25 -11.72 -3.10 -21.98
N ILE A 26 -12.31 -2.53 -23.04
CA ILE A 26 -11.54 -1.99 -24.18
C ILE A 26 -11.47 -0.46 -24.22
N ASP A 27 -12.38 0.25 -23.54
CA ASP A 27 -12.45 1.72 -23.56
C ASP A 27 -11.91 2.31 -22.24
N ILE A 28 -10.59 2.19 -22.07
CA ILE A 28 -9.86 2.66 -20.87
C ILE A 28 -8.96 3.84 -21.22
N VAL A 29 -9.08 4.91 -20.46
CA VAL A 29 -8.13 6.03 -20.39
C VAL A 29 -7.31 5.88 -19.12
N SER A 30 -6.00 5.65 -19.28
CA SER A 30 -5.05 5.48 -18.19
C SER A 30 -4.01 6.60 -18.28
N GLU A 31 -3.96 7.45 -17.27
CA GLU A 31 -3.02 8.57 -17.22
C GLU A 31 -2.49 8.75 -15.80
N HIS A 32 -1.31 9.34 -15.68
CA HIS A 32 -0.84 9.81 -14.39
C HIS A 32 -1.62 11.04 -13.95
N LYS A 33 -1.87 11.14 -12.63
CA LYS A 33 -2.57 12.27 -12.00
C LYS A 33 -3.98 12.43 -12.57
N ALA A 34 -4.62 11.31 -12.91
CA ALA A 34 -5.97 11.31 -13.47
C ALA A 34 -6.99 11.85 -12.45
N ASP A 35 -6.69 11.70 -11.15
CA ASP A 35 -7.44 12.25 -10.04
C ASP A 35 -7.46 13.79 -9.98
N ILE A 36 -6.52 14.48 -10.61
CA ILE A 36 -6.54 15.95 -10.74
C ILE A 36 -7.36 16.38 -11.96
N LYS A 37 -7.32 15.58 -13.04
CA LYS A 37 -7.91 15.92 -14.34
C LYS A 37 -9.38 15.56 -14.46
N TYR A 38 -9.78 14.43 -13.88
CA TYR A 38 -11.10 13.84 -14.08
C TYR A 38 -11.85 13.78 -12.74
N PRO A 39 -12.93 14.56 -12.55
CA PRO A 39 -13.70 14.58 -11.29
C PRO A 39 -14.17 13.20 -10.81
N ILE A 40 -14.48 12.30 -11.74
CA ILE A 40 -14.88 10.92 -11.41
C ILE A 40 -13.74 10.12 -10.76
N VAL A 41 -12.51 10.34 -11.21
CA VAL A 41 -11.31 9.72 -10.62
C VAL A 41 -10.98 10.39 -9.29
N SER A 42 -11.18 11.71 -9.16
CA SER A 42 -11.06 12.42 -7.88
C SER A 42 -12.01 11.83 -6.82
N ALA A 43 -13.27 11.60 -7.20
CA ALA A 43 -14.27 10.99 -6.33
C ALA A 43 -13.86 9.58 -5.89
N ALA A 44 -13.39 8.75 -6.83
CA ALA A 44 -12.85 7.41 -6.52
C ALA A 44 -11.66 7.50 -5.53
N SER A 45 -10.79 8.48 -5.71
CA SER A 45 -9.64 8.75 -4.84
C SER A 45 -10.06 9.11 -3.42
N ILE A 46 -11.13 9.90 -3.24
CA ILE A 46 -11.69 10.26 -1.93
C ILE A 46 -12.26 9.02 -1.25
N LEU A 47 -13.09 8.24 -1.95
CA LEU A 47 -13.67 7.01 -1.41
C LEU A 47 -12.59 6.01 -0.95
N ALA A 48 -11.54 5.85 -1.75
CA ALA A 48 -10.41 4.98 -1.42
C ALA A 48 -9.68 5.44 -0.14
N LYS A 49 -9.41 6.74 0.00
CA LYS A 49 -8.73 7.31 1.17
C LYS A 49 -9.59 7.20 2.43
N VAL A 50 -10.87 7.57 2.36
CA VAL A 50 -11.80 7.46 3.50
C VAL A 50 -11.92 6.02 3.98
N LYS A 51 -12.02 5.05 3.05
CA LYS A 51 -12.07 3.63 3.39
C LYS A 51 -10.77 3.15 4.02
N ARG A 52 -9.62 3.55 3.49
CA ARG A 52 -8.29 3.26 4.07
C ARG A 52 -8.19 3.78 5.50
N ASP A 53 -8.53 5.04 5.73
CA ASP A 53 -8.37 5.69 7.02
C ASP A 53 -9.29 5.05 8.07
N LYS A 54 -10.50 4.65 7.67
CA LYS A 54 -11.41 3.85 8.52
C LYS A 54 -10.77 2.51 8.91
N PHE A 55 -10.26 1.74 7.95
CA PHE A 55 -9.60 0.46 8.25
C PHE A 55 -8.40 0.63 9.20
N ILE A 56 -7.56 1.66 8.97
CA ILE A 56 -6.42 1.94 9.85
C ILE A 56 -6.88 2.29 11.27
N LYS A 57 -7.97 3.06 11.41
CA LYS A 57 -8.55 3.38 12.71
C LYS A 57 -9.08 2.13 13.41
N ASP A 58 -9.74 1.23 12.67
CA ASP A 58 -10.33 0.00 13.20
C ASP A 58 -9.27 -1.03 13.65
N ILE A 59 -8.01 -0.90 13.22
CA ILE A 59 -6.88 -1.71 13.73
C ILE A 59 -6.63 -1.44 15.22
N GLY A 60 -6.97 -0.25 15.74
CA GLY A 60 -6.90 0.06 17.17
C GLY A 60 -5.49 0.27 17.73
N TYR A 61 -4.47 0.37 16.88
CA TYR A 61 -3.09 0.66 17.27
C TYR A 61 -2.62 2.00 16.72
N ASP A 62 -1.76 2.67 17.47
CA ASP A 62 -1.07 3.87 17.00
C ASP A 62 0.18 3.49 16.19
N LEU A 63 -0.07 3.16 14.92
CA LEU A 63 0.95 2.68 13.98
C LEU A 63 1.87 3.79 13.45
N GLY A 64 1.57 5.07 13.72
CA GLY A 64 2.06 6.18 12.92
C GLY A 64 1.42 6.21 11.52
N SER A 65 2.16 6.66 10.52
CA SER A 65 1.67 6.81 9.14
C SER A 65 1.53 5.49 8.37
N GLY A 66 2.16 4.42 8.85
CA GLY A 66 2.24 3.13 8.16
C GLY A 66 3.32 3.06 7.08
N TYR A 67 4.10 4.13 6.87
CA TYR A 67 5.18 4.16 5.88
C TYR A 67 6.53 3.74 6.48
N PRO A 68 7.40 3.08 5.68
CA PRO A 68 8.77 2.76 6.08
C PRO A 68 9.64 3.92 6.55
N SER A 69 9.36 5.13 6.06
CA SER A 69 10.08 6.35 6.43
C SER A 69 9.70 6.90 7.81
N ASP A 70 8.59 6.43 8.37
CA ASP A 70 8.11 6.87 9.67
C ASP A 70 8.75 6.05 10.79
N LYS A 71 9.52 6.75 11.63
CA LYS A 71 10.21 6.17 12.78
C LYS A 71 9.25 5.48 13.75
N LYS A 72 8.02 6.00 13.88
CA LYS A 72 7.00 5.42 14.77
C LYS A 72 6.51 4.08 14.24
N THR A 73 6.19 4.01 12.96
CA THR A 73 5.82 2.75 12.28
C THR A 73 6.92 1.70 12.39
N VAL A 74 8.17 2.08 12.12
CA VAL A 74 9.30 1.14 12.21
C VAL A 74 9.51 0.66 13.65
N SER A 75 9.35 1.55 14.64
CA SER A 75 9.51 1.19 16.06
C SER A 75 8.40 0.26 16.54
N PHE A 76 7.14 0.53 16.15
CA PHE A 76 6.01 -0.35 16.40
C PHE A 76 6.27 -1.77 15.88
N LEU A 77 6.68 -1.88 14.61
CA LEU A 77 6.96 -3.18 13.97
C LEU A 77 8.11 -3.94 14.64
N LYS A 78 9.19 -3.24 15.01
CA LYS A 78 10.32 -3.85 15.72
C LYS A 78 9.93 -4.38 17.10
N ASN A 79 9.14 -3.60 17.86
CA ASN A 79 8.69 -4.00 19.18
C ASN A 79 7.74 -5.19 19.10
N TRP A 80 6.76 -5.13 18.19
CA TRP A 80 5.84 -6.24 17.94
C TRP A 80 6.59 -7.54 17.62
N TYR A 81 7.53 -7.48 16.66
CA TYR A 81 8.29 -8.66 16.27
C TYR A 81 9.20 -9.17 17.39
N ARG A 82 9.75 -8.29 18.23
CA ARG A 82 10.55 -8.70 19.39
C ARG A 82 9.75 -9.53 20.38
N GLU A 83 8.51 -9.11 20.66
CA GLU A 83 7.62 -9.73 21.64
C GLU A 83 6.91 -10.98 21.10
N LYS A 84 6.41 -10.91 19.87
CA LYS A 84 5.56 -11.96 19.27
C LYS A 84 6.31 -12.90 18.34
N LYS A 85 7.53 -12.53 17.90
CA LYS A 85 8.33 -13.25 16.90
C LYS A 85 7.63 -13.47 15.55
N ASP A 86 6.56 -12.72 15.31
CA ASP A 86 5.78 -12.73 14.08
C ASP A 86 5.12 -11.37 13.85
N PHE A 87 4.45 -11.17 12.72
CA PHE A 87 3.68 -9.96 12.41
C PHE A 87 2.17 -10.24 12.35
N PRO A 88 1.32 -9.26 12.67
CA PRO A 88 -0.12 -9.42 12.54
C PRO A 88 -0.54 -9.36 11.06
N ASP A 89 -1.69 -9.94 10.73
CA ASP A 89 -2.19 -10.11 9.36
C ASP A 89 -2.31 -8.80 8.54
N PHE A 90 -2.45 -7.65 9.21
CA PHE A 90 -2.52 -6.36 8.55
C PHE A 90 -1.16 -5.84 8.06
N VAL A 91 -0.05 -6.50 8.42
CA VAL A 91 1.31 -6.14 8.01
C VAL A 91 1.69 -6.89 6.73
N ARG A 92 2.21 -6.14 5.75
CA ARG A 92 2.68 -6.70 4.49
C ARG A 92 4.10 -7.25 4.64
N GLU A 93 4.22 -8.55 4.84
CA GLU A 93 5.52 -9.20 5.03
C GLU A 93 6.48 -9.12 3.84
N SER A 94 5.94 -8.95 2.63
CA SER A 94 6.74 -8.82 1.41
C SER A 94 7.54 -7.51 1.34
N TRP A 95 7.26 -6.54 2.22
CA TRP A 95 7.95 -5.26 2.24
C TRP A 95 9.36 -5.38 2.81
N ASP A 96 10.31 -4.68 2.19
CA ASP A 96 11.72 -4.78 2.56
C ASP A 96 12.01 -4.33 4.00
N THR A 97 11.22 -3.41 4.55
CA THR A 97 11.30 -3.03 5.98
C THR A 97 11.09 -4.23 6.88
N ILE A 98 10.13 -5.11 6.55
CA ILE A 98 9.84 -6.31 7.33
C ILE A 98 10.95 -7.35 7.18
N LYS A 99 11.42 -7.60 5.95
CA LYS A 99 12.56 -8.50 5.69
C LYS A 99 13.79 -8.08 6.50
N LYS A 100 14.14 -6.80 6.48
CA LYS A 100 15.25 -6.24 7.26
C LYS A 100 15.06 -6.40 8.77
N ILE A 101 13.84 -6.26 9.29
CA ILE A 101 13.57 -6.49 10.73
C ILE A 101 13.78 -7.97 11.08
N LYS A 102 13.30 -8.89 10.25
CA LYS A 102 13.48 -10.35 10.44
C LYS A 102 14.97 -10.73 10.41
N GLU A 103 15.73 -10.22 9.44
CA GLU A 103 17.17 -10.48 9.27
C GLU A 103 18.01 -9.96 10.45
N ASN A 104 17.81 -8.69 10.84
CA ASN A 104 18.58 -8.08 11.94
C ASN A 104 18.36 -8.80 13.29
N THR A 105 17.15 -9.33 13.52
CA THR A 105 16.85 -10.05 14.76
C THR A 105 17.53 -11.43 14.79
N LYS A 106 17.65 -12.11 13.65
CA LYS A 106 18.39 -13.38 13.56
C LYS A 106 19.88 -13.19 13.82
N GLN A 107 20.45 -12.12 13.29
CA GLN A 107 21.87 -11.80 13.50
C GLN A 107 22.19 -11.52 14.98
N GLN A 108 21.27 -10.91 15.73
CA GLN A 108 21.45 -10.65 17.17
C GLN A 108 21.33 -11.91 18.05
N GLN A 109 20.79 -13.02 17.54
CA GLN A 109 20.71 -14.29 18.28
C GLN A 109 21.91 -15.22 18.03
N LEU A 110 22.76 -14.88 17.06
CA LEU A 110 23.94 -15.67 16.66
C LEU A 110 25.26 -15.12 17.25
N ILE A 111 25.17 -14.11 18.11
CA ILE A 111 26.29 -13.47 18.84
C ILE A 111 26.03 -13.69 20.32
#